data_AF-A0A9D4TZH0-F1
#
_entry.id   AF-A0A9D4TZH0-F1
#
_cell.length_a   1.000
_cell.length_b   1.000
_cell.length_c   1.000
_cell.angle_alpha   90.00
_cell.angle_beta   90.00
_cell.angle_gamma   90.00
#
_symmetry.space_group_name_H-M   'P 1'
#
loop_
_entity.id
_entity.type
_entity.pdbx_description
1 polymer ?
#
loop_
_entity_poly.entity_id
_entity_poly.type
_entity_poly.pdbx_seq_one_letter_code
_entity_poly.pdbx_strand_id
1 'polypeptide(L)'
;MGKQAKSGPPLKINPRKTRGSTECAEELNAFFSCMALRGADVEDKCAQERRALTNCATAAARKGKAINTVNYHLQRIGRMLRR
;
A
#
# COMPACT_ATOMS: atom_id res chain seq x y z
N MET A 1 -17.05 10.03 -46.74
CA MET A 1 -17.21 9.35 -45.44
C MET A 1 -15.90 8.64 -45.10
N GLY A 2 -15.05 9.28 -44.27
CA GLY A 2 -13.68 8.83 -44.00
C GLY A 2 -13.64 7.61 -43.08
N LYS A 3 -12.98 6.54 -43.53
CA LYS A 3 -12.80 5.28 -42.80
C LYS A 3 -12.02 5.55 -41.51
N GLN A 4 -12.65 5.33 -40.35
CA GLN A 4 -11.96 5.30 -39.06
C GLN A 4 -11.02 4.09 -39.07
N ALA A 5 -9.72 4.35 -39.22
CA ALA A 5 -8.69 3.33 -39.09
C ALA A 5 -8.81 2.72 -37.68
N LYS A 6 -8.95 1.39 -37.62
CA LYS A 6 -9.12 0.63 -36.38
C LYS A 6 -7.94 0.91 -35.45
N SER A 7 -8.16 1.76 -34.44
CA SER A 7 -7.15 2.04 -33.42
C SER A 7 -6.84 0.74 -32.69
N GLY A 8 -5.57 0.32 -32.69
CA GLY A 8 -5.11 -0.87 -31.97
C GLY A 8 -5.45 -0.84 -30.47
N PRO A 9 -5.27 -1.96 -29.76
CA PRO A 9 -5.63 -2.09 -28.36
C PRO A 9 -5.09 -0.92 -27.51
N PRO A 10 -5.88 -0.41 -26.54
CA PRO A 10 -5.41 0.65 -25.66
C PRO A 10 -4.18 0.19 -24.87
N LEU A 11 -3.17 1.05 -24.79
CA LEU A 11 -1.97 0.80 -23.99
C LEU A 11 -2.39 0.76 -22.51
N LYS A 12 -2.33 -0.42 -21.91
CA LYS A 12 -2.71 -0.66 -20.51
C LYS A 12 -1.80 -1.71 -19.91
N ILE A 13 -1.53 -1.59 -18.62
CA ILE A 13 -0.87 -2.62 -17.83
C ILE A 13 -1.80 -3.08 -16.72
N ASN A 14 -1.53 -4.28 -16.21
CA ASN A 14 -2.09 -4.72 -14.94
C ASN A 14 -1.06 -4.42 -13.85
N PRO A 15 -1.12 -3.26 -13.17
CA PRO A 15 -0.14 -2.94 -12.14
C PRO A 15 -0.22 -4.01 -11.05
N ARG A 16 0.91 -4.69 -10.78
CA ARG A 16 0.98 -5.57 -9.61
C ARG A 16 0.63 -4.73 -8.39
N LYS A 17 -0.34 -5.20 -7.61
CA LYS A 17 -0.56 -4.69 -6.27
C LYS A 17 0.74 -4.94 -5.52
N THR A 18 1.52 -3.90 -5.26
CA THR A 18 2.60 -4.01 -4.28
C THR A 18 1.95 -4.51 -3.00
N ARG A 19 2.52 -5.56 -2.39
CA ARG A 19 2.06 -5.98 -1.05
C ARG A 19 2.04 -4.71 -0.21
N GLY A 20 0.91 -4.46 0.46
CA GLY A 20 0.68 -3.22 1.20
C GLY A 20 1.91 -2.86 2.03
N SER A 21 2.16 -1.56 2.19
CA SER A 21 3.24 -1.09 3.04
C SER A 21 3.20 -1.85 4.37
N THR A 22 4.34 -2.39 4.78
CA THR A 22 4.52 -3.04 6.09
C THR A 22 4.52 -1.96 7.17
N GLU A 23 3.41 -1.25 7.27
CA GLU A 23 3.22 -0.18 8.25
C GLU A 23 3.20 -0.83 9.63
N CYS A 24 3.95 -0.26 10.56
CA CYS A 24 4.06 -0.74 11.93
C CYS A 24 4.76 -2.09 12.12
N ALA A 25 5.45 -2.62 11.11
CA ALA A 25 6.16 -3.90 11.25
C ALA A 25 7.27 -3.84 12.32
N GLU A 26 7.95 -2.71 12.44
CA GLU A 26 8.97 -2.50 13.48
C GLU A 26 8.35 -2.48 14.88
N GLU A 27 7.27 -1.71 15.07
CA GLU A 27 6.53 -1.63 16.34
C GLU A 27 5.91 -2.98 16.73
N LEU A 28 5.43 -3.74 15.75
CA LEU A 28 4.88 -5.08 15.94
C LEU A 28 5.98 -6.04 16.41
N ASN A 29 7.16 -5.97 15.79
CA ASN A 29 8.29 -6.82 16.14
C ASN A 29 8.86 -6.46 17.53
N ALA A 30 8.89 -5.18 17.88
CA ALA A 30 9.27 -4.71 19.20
C ALA A 30 8.30 -5.22 20.29
N PHE A 31 7.00 -5.14 20.04
CA PHE A 31 5.99 -5.68 20.95
C PHE A 31 6.11 -7.20 21.12
N PHE A 32 6.28 -7.96 20.03
CA PHE A 32 6.50 -9.40 20.11
C PHE A 32 7.79 -9.78 20.84
N SER A 33 8.85 -9.02 20.62
CA SER A 33 10.12 -9.22 21.33
C SER A 33 9.96 -8.99 22.84
N CYS A 34 9.21 -7.95 23.24
CA CYS A 34 8.91 -7.71 24.65
C CYS A 34 8.06 -8.83 25.26
N MET A 35 7.03 -9.31 24.56
CA MET A 35 6.19 -10.42 25.01
C MET A 35 6.99 -11.71 25.19
N ALA A 36 7.87 -12.02 24.24
CA ALA A 36 8.72 -13.20 24.29
C ALA A 36 9.65 -13.21 25.53
N LEU A 37 10.13 -12.04 25.97
CA LEU A 37 11.00 -11.91 27.13
C LEU A 37 10.27 -11.94 28.47
N ARG A 38 8.98 -11.56 28.50
CA ARG A 38 8.27 -11.24 29.77
C ARG A 38 7.05 -12.13 30.07
N GLY A 39 6.70 -13.05 29.16
CA GLY A 39 5.71 -14.08 29.44
C GLY A 39 4.31 -13.50 29.71
N ALA A 40 3.70 -13.82 30.84
CA ALA A 40 2.33 -13.41 31.18
C ALA A 40 2.19 -11.95 31.67
N ASP A 41 3.28 -11.29 32.09
CA ASP A 41 3.26 -9.90 32.60
C ASP A 41 3.31 -8.85 31.49
N VAL A 42 2.68 -9.13 30.34
CA VAL A 42 2.73 -8.26 29.15
C VAL A 42 2.08 -6.90 29.40
N GLU A 43 1.01 -6.88 30.19
CA GLU A 43 0.14 -5.71 30.34
C GLU A 43 0.83 -4.52 31.02
N ASP A 44 1.72 -4.76 31.97
CA ASP A 44 2.49 -3.70 32.62
C ASP A 44 3.87 -3.53 31.99
N LYS A 45 4.54 -4.64 31.66
CA LYS A 45 5.95 -4.60 31.29
C LYS A 45 6.21 -4.30 29.81
N CYS A 46 5.20 -4.43 28.95
CA CYS A 46 5.27 -4.10 27.52
C CYS A 46 4.30 -2.96 27.14
N ALA A 47 3.89 -2.14 28.11
CA ALA A 47 2.93 -1.07 27.90
C ALA A 47 3.43 0.01 26.93
N GLN A 48 4.74 0.26 26.90
CA GLN A 48 5.34 1.23 25.99
C GLN A 48 5.25 0.77 24.54
N GLU A 49 5.69 -0.46 24.26
CA GLU A 49 5.69 -1.08 22.93
C GLU A 49 4.25 -1.28 22.43
N ARG A 50 3.31 -1.63 23.33
CA ARG A 50 1.88 -1.72 23.01
C ARG A 50 1.31 -0.37 22.57
N ARG A 51 1.65 0.72 23.28
CA ARG A 51 1.20 2.08 22.94
C ARG A 51 1.76 2.52 21.59
N ALA A 52 3.05 2.27 21.34
CA ALA A 52 3.69 2.60 20.07
C ALA A 52 3.05 1.85 18.90
N LEU A 53 2.81 0.54 19.04
CA LEU A 53 2.10 -0.26 18.05
C LEU A 53 0.67 0.25 17.81
N THR A 54 -0.08 0.57 18.87
CA THR A 54 -1.46 1.07 18.76
C THR A 54 -1.51 2.42 18.05
N ASN A 55 -0.60 3.34 18.37
CA ASN A 55 -0.48 4.63 17.71
C ASN A 55 -0.17 4.47 16.22
N CYS A 56 0.77 3.58 15.88
CA CYS A 56 1.08 3.31 14.49
C CYS A 56 -0.11 2.68 13.75
N ALA A 57 -0.78 1.69 14.34
CA ALA A 57 -1.91 1.00 13.72
C ALA A 57 -3.10 1.96 13.47
N THR A 58 -3.37 2.87 14.40
CA THR A 58 -4.42 3.89 14.22
C THR A 58 -4.05 4.91 13.13
N ALA A 59 -2.77 5.28 13.00
CA ALA A 59 -2.30 6.12 11.91
C ALA A 59 -2.38 5.41 10.55
N ALA A 60 -1.98 4.13 10.48
CA ALA A 60 -2.07 3.31 9.28
C ALA A 60 -3.52 3.09 8.84
N ALA A 61 -4.44 2.86 9.78
CA ALA A 61 -5.88 2.73 9.49
C ALA A 61 -6.49 4.00 8.88
N ARG A 62 -5.93 5.18 9.18
CA ARG A 62 -6.34 6.46 8.59
C ARG A 62 -5.77 6.69 7.19
N LYS A 63 -4.77 5.91 6.78
CA LYS A 63 -4.13 6.07 5.48
C LYS A 63 -5.05 5.52 4.39
N GLY A 64 -5.53 6.42 3.53
CA GLY A 64 -6.38 6.06 2.40
C GLY A 64 -5.64 5.18 1.38
N LYS A 65 -6.43 4.46 0.56
CA LYS A 65 -5.88 3.66 -0.54
C LYS A 65 -5.19 4.57 -1.54
N ALA A 66 -3.92 4.31 -1.85
CA ALA A 66 -3.21 5.01 -2.91
C ALA A 66 -3.86 4.69 -4.27
N ILE A 67 -4.34 5.72 -4.97
CA ILE A 67 -4.95 5.57 -6.29
C ILE A 67 -3.83 5.44 -7.33
N ASN A 68 -3.80 4.30 -8.03
CA ASN A 68 -2.87 4.08 -9.13
C ASN A 68 -3.45 4.65 -10.44
N THR A 69 -2.84 5.71 -10.98
CA THR A 69 -3.27 6.39 -12.21
C THR A 69 -2.47 5.96 -13.45
N VAL A 70 -1.64 4.91 -13.38
CA VAL A 70 -0.72 4.55 -14.48
C VAL A 70 -1.46 4.27 -15.79
N ASN A 71 -2.60 3.56 -15.75
CA ASN A 71 -3.38 3.29 -16.95
C ASN A 71 -4.00 4.55 -17.58
N TYR A 72 -4.31 5.58 -16.79
CA TYR A 72 -4.76 6.86 -17.31
C TYR A 72 -3.66 7.54 -18.14
N HIS A 73 -2.43 7.55 -17.63
CA HIS A 73 -1.28 8.11 -18.35
C HIS A 73 -0.93 7.31 -19.61
N LEU A 74 -0.93 5.98 -19.53
CA LEU A 74 -0.66 5.10 -20.68
C LEU A 74 -1.67 5.29 -21.80
N GLN A 75 -2.96 5.46 -21.48
CA GLN A 75 -3.98 5.76 -22.49
C GLN A 75 -3.74 7.10 -23.18
N ARG A 76 -3.30 8.12 -22.45
CA ARG A 76 -2.99 9.44 -23.03
C ARG A 76 -1.79 9.36 -23.98
N ILE A 77 -0.72 8.67 -23.57
CA ILE A 77 0.47 8.43 -24.39
C ILE A 77 0.10 7.62 -25.64
N GLY A 78 -0.70 6.57 -25.49
CA GLY A 78 -1.16 5.75 -26.62
C GLY A 78 -1.99 6.53 -27.64
N ARG A 79 -2.67 7.61 -27.27
CA ARG A 79 -3.33 8.51 -28.23
C ARG A 79 -2.36 9.42 -28.96
N MET A 80 -1.30 9.88 -28.28
CA MET A 80 -0.26 10.72 -28.86
C MET A 80 0.58 9.95 -29.88
N LEU A 81 0.95 8.70 -29.58
CA LEU A 81 1.75 7.83 -30.46
C LEU A 81 1.00 7.36 -31.73
N ARG A 82 -0.32 7.56 -31.80
CA ARG A 82 -1.14 7.19 -32.97
C ARG A 82 -1.42 8.36 -33.91
N ARG A 83 -0.95 9.57 -33.56
CA ARG A 83 -0.83 10.70 -34.49
C ARG A 83 0.51 10.60 -35.20
#